data_AF-A0A931K313-F1
#
_entry.id   AF-A0A931K313-F1
#
_cell.length_a   1.000
_cell.length_b   1.000
_cell.length_c   1.000
_cell.angle_alpha   90.00
_cell.angle_beta   90.00
_cell.angle_gamma   90.00
#
_symmetry.space_group_name_H-M   'P 1'
#
loop_
_entity.id
_entity.type
_entity.pdbx_description
1 polymer ?
#
loop_
_entity_poly.entity_id
_entity_poly.type
_entity_poly.pdbx_seq_one_letter_code
_entity_poly.pdbx_strand_id
1 'polypeptide(L)'
;MPGPDLIDSAVTDAVAADAIFSGNRRRKSAFTPAGDDGHCSNCGTALKGPICHSCGQDADTFHRPVWSLVLEVLDGFFSFDGRFWRTIPALMFRPGRITRHYLSGVRARYVQPFRLFIVASLAFFLVFSFGDGDDSPSVFSAPPSAEDLDEADQSLAQAEEDNPEFADQIAAAREQIGRLEEDVRAEDEGATESDRVREQRRRDAMVLSMRQSILPEDYPDAGENRGSVEFADGESVNMNLNGLEGLPYPVRVYLADRIAHVIQEPRSWMAAVRVWTPRVIFALVPIYALLLALMHFWRRSIYFYDHLIVSLHFHSFLFFLMTALVLLVPLISGWAILVFFLWSNFYLYKLHRNIYEHGRFFALMRVLVLDVVYLFILVIALLIVFAFGVLFA
;
A
#
# COMPACT_ATOMS: atom_id res chain seq x y z
N MET A 1 20.14 -34.15 29.24
CA MET A 1 20.01 -33.06 30.24
C MET A 1 21.23 -32.17 30.10
N PRO A 2 21.13 -31.03 29.40
CA PRO A 2 22.26 -30.10 29.28
C PRO A 2 22.52 -29.45 30.65
N GLY A 3 23.78 -29.39 31.04
CA GLY A 3 24.22 -29.00 32.38
C GLY A 3 24.02 -27.52 32.71
N PRO A 4 24.02 -27.16 34.00
CA PRO A 4 23.79 -25.79 34.49
C PRO A 4 24.74 -24.74 33.90
N ASP A 5 25.92 -25.14 33.41
CA ASP A 5 26.94 -24.25 32.86
C ASP A 5 26.55 -23.56 31.53
N LEU A 6 25.63 -24.15 30.75
CA LEU A 6 25.14 -23.55 29.50
C LEU A 6 24.15 -22.40 29.75
N ILE A 7 23.42 -22.46 30.87
CA ILE A 7 22.47 -21.40 31.24
C ILE A 7 23.24 -20.22 31.82
N ASP A 8 24.23 -20.47 32.68
CA ASP A 8 25.02 -19.41 33.29
C ASP A 8 25.86 -18.66 32.25
N SER A 9 26.41 -19.34 31.24
CA SER A 9 27.14 -18.71 30.12
C SER A 9 26.22 -17.89 29.22
N ALA A 10 25.04 -18.40 28.87
CA ALA A 10 24.07 -17.65 28.08
C ALA A 10 23.53 -16.41 28.82
N VAL A 11 23.33 -16.51 30.14
CA VAL A 11 22.91 -15.36 30.97
C VAL A 11 24.04 -14.35 31.08
N THR A 12 25.29 -14.77 31.27
CA THR A 12 26.43 -13.84 31.33
C THR A 12 26.69 -13.17 29.99
N ASP A 13 26.57 -13.87 28.86
CA ASP A 13 26.71 -13.30 27.53
C ASP A 13 25.56 -12.33 27.19
N ALA A 14 24.33 -12.64 27.60
CA ALA A 14 23.19 -11.74 27.44
C ALA A 14 23.36 -10.46 28.28
N VAL A 15 23.84 -10.56 29.52
CA VAL A 15 24.11 -9.41 30.39
C VAL A 15 25.32 -8.60 29.88
N ALA A 16 26.34 -9.25 29.34
CA ALA A 16 27.49 -8.58 28.73
C ALA A 16 27.10 -7.85 27.43
N ALA A 17 26.26 -8.46 26.60
CA ALA A 17 25.69 -7.81 25.42
C ALA A 17 24.84 -6.59 25.80
N ASP A 18 23.97 -6.71 26.81
CA ASP A 18 23.18 -5.57 27.31
C ASP A 18 24.07 -4.46 27.91
N ALA A 19 25.16 -4.81 28.58
CA ALA A 19 26.13 -3.84 29.10
C ALA A 19 26.89 -3.10 27.98
N ILE A 20 27.22 -3.78 26.88
CA ILE A 20 27.90 -3.17 25.71
C ILE A 20 26.93 -2.29 24.93
N PHE A 21 25.68 -2.71 24.74
CA PHE A 21 24.65 -1.91 24.06
C PHE A 21 24.15 -0.72 24.90
N SER A 22 24.07 -0.85 26.23
CA SER A 22 23.67 0.23 27.13
C SER A 22 24.79 1.24 27.42
N GLY A 23 26.06 0.82 27.29
CA GLY A 23 27.24 1.66 27.53
C GLY A 23 27.32 2.90 26.62
N ASN A 24 26.74 2.85 25.42
CA ASN A 24 26.82 3.97 24.47
C ASN A 24 25.59 4.92 24.51
N ARG A 25 24.59 4.66 25.38
CA ARG A 25 23.34 5.43 25.44
C ARG A 25 23.20 6.38 26.65
N ARG A 26 24.16 6.41 27.57
CA ARG A 26 24.14 7.32 28.73
C ARG A 26 25.35 8.24 28.78
N ARG A 27 25.52 9.08 27.76
CA ARG A 27 25.92 10.45 28.08
C ARG A 27 24.79 10.99 28.96
N LYS A 28 25.03 11.19 30.26
CA LYS A 28 24.14 11.98 31.13
C LYS A 28 24.08 13.38 30.52
N SER A 29 23.21 13.59 29.55
CA SER A 29 22.80 14.94 29.17
C SER A 29 22.22 15.52 30.44
N ALA A 30 22.80 16.60 30.96
CA ALA A 30 22.15 17.39 31.99
C ALA A 30 20.73 17.67 31.46
N PHE A 31 19.72 17.08 32.10
CA PHE A 31 18.35 17.18 31.64
C PHE A 31 17.97 18.66 31.67
N THR A 32 17.92 19.26 30.49
CA THR A 32 17.46 20.63 30.28
C THR A 32 16.07 20.45 29.67
N PRO A 33 14.98 20.73 30.39
CA PRO A 33 13.64 20.52 29.86
C PRO A 33 13.46 21.33 28.58
N ALA A 34 13.05 20.68 27.48
CA ALA A 34 12.66 21.40 26.28
C ALA A 34 11.23 21.93 26.46
N GLY A 35 11.16 23.17 26.94
CA GLY A 35 9.93 23.93 27.09
C GLY A 35 10.27 25.21 27.84
N ASP A 36 9.73 26.35 27.39
CA ASP A 36 10.06 27.68 27.91
C ASP A 36 9.94 27.78 29.45
N ASP A 37 9.14 26.91 30.08
CA ASP A 37 8.76 26.99 31.49
C ASP A 37 9.08 25.74 32.33
N GLY A 38 9.73 24.70 31.78
CA GLY A 38 9.96 23.43 32.49
C GLY A 38 8.69 22.56 32.73
N HIS A 39 7.61 22.81 31.99
CA HIS A 39 6.34 22.08 32.06
C HIS A 39 6.13 21.18 30.83
N CYS A 40 5.39 20.07 30.99
CA CYS A 40 5.09 19.15 29.90
C CYS A 40 4.11 19.78 28.89
N SER A 41 4.45 19.78 27.60
CA SER A 41 3.59 20.36 26.55
C SER A 41 2.28 19.62 26.29
N ASN A 42 2.08 18.39 26.79
CA ASN A 42 0.82 17.66 26.64
C ASN A 42 -0.15 17.82 27.83
N CYS A 43 0.34 17.65 29.06
CA CYS A 43 -0.51 17.68 30.27
C CYS A 43 -0.26 18.89 31.18
N GLY A 44 0.77 19.69 30.92
CA GLY A 44 1.12 20.86 31.74
C GLY A 44 1.80 20.52 33.07
N THR A 45 2.10 19.25 33.37
CA THR A 45 2.77 18.88 34.62
C THR A 45 4.23 19.33 34.62
N ALA A 46 4.72 19.89 35.74
CA ALA A 46 6.13 20.23 35.93
C ALA A 46 7.04 19.01 35.72
N LEU A 47 8.06 19.17 34.88
CA LEU A 47 8.97 18.09 34.48
C LEU A 47 10.06 17.90 35.54
N LYS A 48 10.25 16.64 35.96
CA LYS A 48 11.31 16.24 36.90
C LYS A 48 12.42 15.43 36.23
N GLY A 49 12.30 15.20 34.93
CA GLY A 49 13.19 14.36 34.12
C GLY A 49 12.76 14.34 32.65
N PRO A 50 13.48 13.59 31.80
CA PRO A 50 13.27 13.55 30.35
C PRO A 50 11.91 12.99 29.94
N ILE A 51 11.25 12.24 30.80
CA ILE A 51 9.91 11.70 30.53
C ILE A 51 8.95 12.25 31.59
N CYS A 52 7.81 12.76 31.15
CA CYS A 52 6.76 13.23 32.03
C CYS A 52 6.15 12.06 32.81
N HIS A 53 6.29 12.09 34.14
CA HIS A 53 5.74 11.05 35.03
C HIS A 53 4.20 10.96 35.03
N SER A 54 3.49 12.01 34.58
CA SER A 54 2.01 12.01 34.56
C SER A 54 1.44 11.46 33.25
N CYS A 55 1.99 11.84 32.10
CA CYS A 55 1.42 11.46 30.79
C CYS A 55 2.36 10.62 29.91
N GLY A 56 3.59 10.34 30.35
CA GLY A 56 4.57 9.55 29.60
C GLY A 56 5.21 10.26 28.40
N GLN A 57 5.00 11.57 28.22
CA GLN A 57 5.60 12.30 27.10
C GLN A 57 7.08 12.61 27.32
N ASP A 58 7.91 12.37 26.31
CA ASP A 58 9.31 12.82 26.27
C ASP A 58 9.40 14.36 26.18
N ALA A 59 10.27 14.92 27.01
CA ALA A 59 10.51 16.35 27.23
C ALA A 59 11.59 16.93 26.31
N ASP A 60 12.06 16.20 25.30
CA ASP A 60 13.04 16.67 24.33
C ASP A 60 12.43 17.49 23.16
N THR A 61 13.24 18.43 22.63
CA THR A 61 12.91 19.21 21.44
C THR A 61 12.99 18.28 20.23
N PHE A 62 11.90 18.19 19.48
CA PHE A 62 11.75 17.20 18.41
C PHE A 62 12.47 17.62 17.14
N HIS A 63 13.79 17.49 17.14
CA HIS A 63 14.65 17.59 15.96
C HIS A 63 15.55 16.36 15.88
N ARG A 64 14.92 15.18 15.83
CA ARG A 64 15.64 13.92 15.70
C ARG A 64 15.69 13.46 14.25
N PRO A 65 16.78 12.79 13.84
CA PRO A 65 16.90 12.27 12.48
C PRO A 65 15.81 11.23 12.19
N VAL A 66 15.38 11.14 10.93
CA VAL A 66 14.31 10.21 10.48
C VAL A 66 14.57 8.77 10.95
N TRP A 67 15.83 8.35 11.06
CA TRP A 67 16.21 7.01 11.49
C TRP A 67 15.82 6.65 12.92
N SER A 68 15.81 7.61 13.86
CA SER A 68 15.39 7.31 15.24
C SER A 68 13.90 7.01 15.34
N LEU A 69 13.10 7.52 14.38
CA LEU A 69 11.65 7.27 14.34
C LEU A 69 11.34 5.84 13.89
N VAL A 70 12.16 5.27 12.99
CA VAL A 70 11.99 3.89 12.51
C VAL A 70 12.22 2.88 13.64
N LEU A 71 13.22 3.11 14.49
CA LEU A 71 13.54 2.21 15.61
C LEU A 71 12.47 2.28 16.73
N GLU A 72 11.90 3.46 16.97
CA GLU A 72 10.83 3.64 17.97
C GLU A 72 9.51 2.94 17.56
N VAL A 73 9.28 2.75 16.25
CA VAL A 73 8.15 1.99 15.72
C VAL A 73 8.24 0.50 16.08
N LEU A 74 9.44 -0.09 16.05
CA LEU A 74 9.65 -1.50 16.40
C LEU A 74 9.39 -1.76 17.90
N ASP A 75 9.82 -0.83 18.76
CA ASP A 75 9.58 -0.92 20.21
C ASP A 75 8.09 -0.75 20.59
N GLY A 76 7.32 0.01 19.80
CA GLY A 76 5.93 0.35 20.10
C GLY A 76 4.86 -0.56 19.48
N PHE A 77 5.23 -1.51 18.61
CA PHE A 77 4.24 -2.22 17.76
C PHE A 77 3.26 -3.09 18.56
N PHE A 78 3.71 -3.70 19.66
CA PHE A 78 2.91 -4.64 20.46
C PHE A 78 2.13 -4.02 21.63
N SER A 79 2.18 -2.70 21.87
CA SER A 79 1.43 -2.07 22.96
C SER A 79 0.03 -1.65 22.49
N PHE A 80 -0.95 -2.55 22.40
CA PHE A 80 -2.32 -2.16 21.99
C PHE A 80 -2.88 -1.10 22.96
N ASP A 81 -3.04 0.13 22.48
CA ASP A 81 -3.24 1.31 23.33
C ASP A 81 -4.63 1.91 23.12
N GLY A 82 -5.34 2.24 24.21
CA GLY A 82 -6.61 2.95 24.16
C GLY A 82 -6.56 4.30 23.43
N ARG A 83 -5.36 4.82 23.14
CA ARG A 83 -5.14 5.98 22.25
C ARG A 83 -5.71 5.78 20.84
N PHE A 84 -5.82 4.56 20.31
CA PHE A 84 -6.38 4.32 18.96
C PHE A 84 -7.82 4.80 18.83
N TRP A 85 -8.68 4.44 19.79
CA TRP A 85 -10.09 4.82 19.82
C TRP A 85 -10.32 6.33 19.93
N ARG A 86 -9.33 7.06 20.46
CA ARG A 86 -9.34 8.53 20.49
C ARG A 86 -8.82 9.14 19.19
N THR A 87 -7.86 8.47 18.56
CA THR A 87 -7.14 8.97 17.37
C THR A 87 -7.98 8.79 16.11
N ILE A 88 -8.59 7.63 15.88
CA ILE A 88 -9.33 7.34 14.63
C ILE A 88 -10.50 8.33 14.41
N PRO A 89 -11.43 8.55 15.37
CA PRO A 89 -12.52 9.51 15.14
C PRO A 89 -12.03 10.95 15.00
N ALA A 90 -10.97 11.33 15.73
CA ALA A 90 -10.36 12.63 15.58
C ALA A 90 -9.68 12.81 14.22
N LEU A 91 -9.11 11.74 13.65
CA LEU A 91 -8.49 11.75 12.33
C LEU A 91 -9.55 11.87 11.25
N MET A 92 -10.63 11.08 11.33
CA MET A 92 -11.69 11.01 10.30
C MET A 92 -12.57 12.25 10.24
N PHE A 93 -12.92 12.82 11.40
CA PHE A 93 -13.94 13.87 11.48
C PHE A 93 -13.40 15.27 11.85
N ARG A 94 -12.12 15.40 12.21
CA ARG A 94 -11.50 16.69 12.57
C ARG A 94 -10.22 16.95 11.78
N PRO A 95 -10.32 17.35 10.50
CA PRO A 95 -9.18 17.47 9.60
C PRO A 95 -8.07 18.34 10.18
N GLY A 96 -6.86 17.80 10.23
CA GLY A 96 -5.65 18.49 10.68
C GLY A 96 -5.54 18.79 12.18
N ARG A 97 -6.52 18.42 13.01
CA ARG A 97 -6.45 18.68 14.46
C ARG A 97 -5.33 17.89 15.14
N ILE A 98 -5.23 16.59 14.83
CA ILE A 98 -4.20 15.71 15.39
C ILE A 98 -2.81 16.17 14.95
N THR A 99 -2.66 16.44 13.65
CA THR A 99 -1.43 16.92 13.07
C THR A 99 -0.99 18.23 13.72
N ARG A 100 -1.88 19.22 13.86
CA ARG A 100 -1.56 20.48 14.53
C ARG A 100 -1.13 20.29 15.99
N HIS A 101 -1.82 19.43 16.75
CA HIS A 101 -1.42 19.10 18.12
C HIS A 101 -0.05 18.44 18.19
N TYR A 102 0.24 17.52 17.25
CA TYR A 102 1.52 16.84 17.19
C TYR A 102 2.67 17.82 16.88
N LEU A 103 2.46 18.70 15.89
CA LEU A 103 3.40 19.76 15.51
C LEU A 103 3.59 20.79 16.64
N SER A 104 2.55 21.08 17.43
CA SER A 104 2.65 21.94 18.61
C SER A 104 3.25 21.25 19.85
N GLY A 105 3.67 19.98 19.75
CA GLY A 105 4.33 19.25 20.84
C GLY A 105 3.42 18.38 21.72
N VAL A 106 2.10 18.33 21.49
CA VAL A 106 1.16 17.45 22.21
C VAL A 106 1.19 16.05 21.60
N ARG A 107 2.18 15.23 21.96
CA ARG A 107 2.49 13.96 21.26
C ARG A 107 1.99 12.71 21.97
N ALA A 108 1.96 12.69 23.30
CA ALA A 108 1.54 11.48 24.02
C ALA A 108 0.02 11.23 23.99
N ARG A 109 -0.80 12.22 23.61
CA ARG A 109 -2.28 12.11 23.60
C ARG A 109 -2.84 11.22 22.50
N TYR A 110 -2.22 11.24 21.33
CA TYR A 110 -2.64 10.53 20.12
C TYR A 110 -1.62 9.45 19.76
N VAL A 111 -2.02 8.52 18.89
CA VAL A 111 -1.07 7.54 18.32
C VAL A 111 -0.04 8.29 17.46
N GLN A 112 1.22 7.88 17.54
CA GLN A 112 2.30 8.46 16.72
C GLN A 112 2.00 8.31 15.22
N PRO A 113 2.41 9.26 14.36
CA PRO A 113 2.01 9.30 12.95
C PRO A 113 2.43 8.05 12.15
N PHE A 114 3.67 7.58 12.35
CA PHE A 114 4.18 6.38 11.68
C PHE A 114 3.41 5.12 12.08
N ARG A 115 3.20 4.94 13.39
CA ARG A 115 2.43 3.81 13.92
C ARG A 115 0.98 3.84 13.41
N LEU A 116 0.35 5.01 13.40
CA LEU A 116 -0.99 5.19 12.87
C LEU A 116 -1.08 4.82 11.39
N PHE A 117 -0.07 5.21 10.61
CA PHE A 117 0.04 4.88 9.19
C PHE A 117 0.19 3.39 8.94
N ILE A 118 1.08 2.68 9.66
CA ILE A 118 1.25 1.24 9.50
C ILE A 118 -0.04 0.48 9.88
N VAL A 119 -0.69 0.87 10.99
CA VAL A 119 -1.96 0.24 11.39
C VAL A 119 -3.06 0.51 10.37
N ALA A 120 -3.16 1.73 9.85
CA ALA A 120 -4.13 2.08 8.81
C ALA A 120 -3.89 1.30 7.51
N SER A 121 -2.63 1.22 7.05
CA SER A 121 -2.27 0.46 5.85
C SER A 121 -2.53 -1.02 6.03
N LEU A 122 -2.15 -1.60 7.18
CA LEU A 122 -2.40 -3.01 7.48
C LEU A 122 -3.89 -3.31 7.50
N ALA A 123 -4.69 -2.47 8.17
CA ALA A 123 -6.15 -2.63 8.19
C ALA A 123 -6.76 -2.54 6.79
N PHE A 124 -6.29 -1.61 5.95
CA PHE A 124 -6.73 -1.50 4.56
C PHE A 124 -6.36 -2.74 3.75
N PHE A 125 -5.09 -3.15 3.71
CA PHE A 125 -4.66 -4.29 2.91
C PHE A 125 -5.27 -5.61 3.39
N LEU A 126 -5.50 -5.77 4.71
CA LEU A 126 -6.19 -6.92 5.25
C LEU A 126 -7.64 -6.98 4.74
N VAL A 127 -8.39 -5.89 4.85
CA VAL A 127 -9.77 -5.82 4.35
C VAL A 127 -9.83 -5.96 2.83
N PHE A 128 -8.90 -5.32 2.11
CA PHE A 128 -8.80 -5.42 0.65
C PHE A 128 -8.52 -6.86 0.22
N SER A 129 -7.62 -7.56 0.91
CA SER A 129 -7.30 -8.97 0.62
C SER A 129 -8.48 -9.92 0.86
N PHE A 130 -9.40 -9.60 1.77
CA PHE A 130 -10.62 -10.38 2.00
C PHE A 130 -11.80 -9.93 1.12
N GLY A 131 -11.76 -8.70 0.59
CA GLY A 131 -12.82 -8.13 -0.23
C GLY A 131 -12.82 -8.61 -1.69
N ASP A 132 -11.76 -9.29 -2.13
CA ASP A 132 -11.61 -9.90 -3.45
C ASP A 132 -12.36 -11.25 -3.59
N GLY A 133 -13.28 -11.57 -2.68
CA GLY A 133 -14.15 -12.75 -2.82
C GLY A 133 -15.02 -12.64 -4.08
N ASP A 134 -14.94 -13.69 -4.92
CA ASP A 134 -15.55 -14.06 -6.23
C ASP A 134 -16.72 -13.27 -6.86
N ASP A 135 -17.41 -12.36 -6.19
CA ASP A 135 -18.63 -11.72 -6.67
C ASP A 135 -18.42 -10.41 -7.46
N SER A 136 -17.18 -9.97 -7.68
CA SER A 136 -16.91 -8.82 -8.57
C SER A 136 -16.54 -9.32 -9.97
N PRO A 137 -17.25 -8.92 -11.04
CA PRO A 137 -16.91 -9.26 -12.42
C PRO A 137 -15.67 -8.47 -12.82
N SER A 138 -14.53 -8.87 -12.28
CA SER A 138 -13.23 -8.37 -12.66
C SER A 138 -12.76 -9.19 -13.85
N VAL A 139 -12.60 -8.53 -14.99
CA VAL A 139 -12.10 -9.10 -16.26
C VAL A 139 -10.71 -9.76 -16.10
N PHE A 140 -10.08 -9.64 -14.92
CA PHE A 140 -8.70 -10.06 -14.65
C PHE A 140 -8.55 -11.05 -13.48
N SER A 141 -9.64 -11.50 -12.84
CA SER A 141 -9.59 -12.55 -11.80
C SER A 141 -10.29 -13.79 -12.33
N ALA A 142 -9.54 -14.63 -13.06
CA ALA A 142 -9.99 -15.98 -13.33
C ALA A 142 -9.66 -16.88 -12.11
N PRO A 143 -10.47 -17.90 -11.76
CA PRO A 143 -10.16 -18.87 -10.69
C PRO A 143 -8.98 -19.76 -11.10
N PRO A 144 -8.00 -20.12 -10.23
CA PRO A 144 -6.76 -20.80 -10.62
C PRO A 144 -7.02 -22.00 -11.55
N SER A 145 -6.16 -22.19 -12.56
CA SER A 145 -6.32 -23.32 -13.49
C SER A 145 -5.87 -24.60 -12.80
N ALA A 146 -6.38 -25.75 -13.27
CA ALA A 146 -5.95 -27.05 -12.74
C ALA A 146 -4.41 -27.22 -12.85
N GLU A 147 -3.79 -26.67 -13.90
CA GLU A 147 -2.34 -26.71 -14.10
C GLU A 147 -1.58 -25.84 -13.09
N ASP A 148 -2.11 -24.65 -12.74
CA ASP A 148 -1.53 -23.79 -11.68
C ASP A 148 -1.55 -24.47 -10.30
N LEU A 149 -2.62 -25.23 -10.01
CA LEU A 149 -2.78 -25.94 -8.74
C LEU A 149 -1.83 -27.15 -8.66
N ASP A 150 -1.67 -27.89 -9.75
CA ASP A 150 -0.68 -28.96 -9.87
C ASP A 150 0.76 -28.46 -9.70
N GLU A 151 1.10 -27.32 -10.30
CA GLU A 151 2.43 -26.70 -10.14
C GLU A 151 2.65 -26.21 -8.70
N ALA A 152 1.62 -25.63 -8.08
CA ALA A 152 1.68 -25.21 -6.68
C ALA A 152 1.89 -26.40 -5.73
N ASP A 153 1.19 -27.53 -5.92
CA ASP A 153 1.40 -28.74 -5.09
C ASP A 153 2.80 -29.33 -5.25
N GLN A 154 3.35 -29.31 -6.48
CA GLN A 154 4.74 -29.71 -6.75
C GLN A 154 5.75 -28.78 -6.05
N SER A 155 5.52 -27.47 -6.08
CA SER A 155 6.40 -26.50 -5.41
C SER A 155 6.39 -26.68 -3.89
N LEU A 156 5.22 -27.00 -3.30
CA LEU A 156 5.10 -27.32 -1.88
C LEU A 156 5.77 -28.64 -1.54
N ALA A 157 5.70 -29.64 -2.41
CA ALA A 157 6.43 -30.91 -2.26
C ALA A 157 7.94 -30.66 -2.12
N GLN A 158 8.47 -29.81 -3.00
CA GLN A 158 9.88 -29.47 -3.02
C GLN A 158 10.26 -28.62 -1.79
N ALA A 159 9.42 -27.67 -1.38
CA ALA A 159 9.65 -26.85 -0.20
C ALA A 159 9.66 -27.67 1.10
N GLU A 160 8.86 -28.75 1.17
CA GLU A 160 8.82 -29.68 2.32
C GLU A 160 10.12 -30.47 2.45
N GLU A 161 10.70 -30.86 1.31
CA GLU A 161 12.00 -31.53 1.25
C GLU A 161 13.15 -30.59 1.64
N ASP A 162 13.11 -29.35 1.15
CA ASP A 162 14.16 -28.35 1.38
C ASP A 162 14.14 -27.79 2.82
N ASN A 163 12.96 -27.66 3.44
CA ASN A 163 12.80 -27.03 4.75
C ASN A 163 11.89 -27.83 5.69
N PRO A 164 12.39 -28.93 6.28
CA PRO A 164 11.59 -29.81 7.14
C PRO A 164 11.07 -29.13 8.42
N GLU A 165 11.65 -27.98 8.81
CA GLU A 165 11.19 -27.18 9.95
C GLU A 165 9.83 -26.50 9.72
N PHE A 166 9.40 -26.35 8.47
CA PHE A 166 8.11 -25.74 8.10
C PHE A 166 7.05 -26.77 7.67
N ALA A 167 7.27 -28.07 7.88
CA ALA A 167 6.39 -29.16 7.42
C ALA A 167 4.91 -28.95 7.83
N ASP A 168 4.65 -28.52 9.06
CA ASP A 168 3.27 -28.27 9.53
C ASP A 168 2.61 -27.10 8.77
N GLN A 169 3.37 -26.07 8.41
CA GLN A 169 2.86 -24.93 7.63
C GLN A 169 2.61 -25.32 6.17
N ILE A 170 3.46 -26.17 5.62
CA ILE A 170 3.35 -26.68 4.24
C ILE A 170 2.16 -27.64 4.12
N ALA A 171 1.93 -28.50 5.13
CA ALA A 171 0.76 -29.36 5.19
C ALA A 171 -0.55 -28.54 5.24
N ALA A 172 -0.57 -27.45 6.03
CA ALA A 172 -1.72 -26.54 6.07
C ALA A 172 -1.95 -25.82 4.73
N ALA A 173 -0.88 -25.46 4.01
CA ALA A 173 -0.97 -24.87 2.68
C ALA A 173 -1.51 -25.88 1.64
N ARG A 174 -1.06 -27.15 1.68
CA ARG A 174 -1.60 -28.22 0.83
C ARG A 174 -3.08 -28.48 1.05
N GLU A 175 -3.54 -28.45 2.30
CA GLU A 175 -4.96 -28.58 2.60
C GLU A 175 -5.78 -27.42 1.98
N GLN A 176 -5.22 -26.21 1.95
CA GLN A 176 -5.86 -25.08 1.25
C GLN A 176 -5.90 -25.28 -0.26
N ILE A 177 -4.83 -25.80 -0.88
CA ILE A 177 -4.81 -26.14 -2.31
C ILE A 177 -5.88 -27.19 -2.63
N GLY A 178 -6.00 -28.25 -1.83
CA GLY A 178 -7.02 -29.29 -2.05
C GLY A 178 -8.46 -28.75 -1.97
N ARG A 179 -8.74 -27.79 -1.09
CA ARG A 179 -10.05 -27.10 -1.07
C ARG A 179 -10.26 -26.23 -2.31
N LEU A 180 -9.22 -25.52 -2.75
CA LEU A 180 -9.26 -24.73 -3.98
C LEU A 180 -9.46 -25.61 -5.22
N GLU A 181 -8.86 -26.81 -5.27
CA GLU A 181 -9.11 -27.78 -6.34
C GLU A 181 -10.56 -28.26 -6.36
N GLU A 182 -11.17 -28.47 -5.19
CA GLU A 182 -12.59 -28.81 -5.09
C GLU A 182 -13.48 -27.65 -5.55
N ASP A 183 -13.17 -26.41 -5.15
CA ASP A 183 -13.89 -25.20 -5.57
C ASP A 183 -13.75 -24.98 -7.09
N VAL A 184 -12.54 -25.08 -7.64
CA VAL A 184 -12.27 -24.99 -9.08
C VAL A 184 -12.99 -26.11 -9.84
N ARG A 185 -13.00 -27.34 -9.31
CA ARG A 185 -13.74 -28.46 -9.92
C ARG A 185 -15.25 -28.22 -9.89
N ALA A 186 -15.79 -27.64 -8.81
CA ALA A 186 -17.21 -27.32 -8.69
C ALA A 186 -17.63 -26.15 -9.60
N GLU A 187 -16.79 -25.12 -9.75
CA GLU A 187 -16.98 -24.07 -10.76
C GLU A 187 -16.88 -24.62 -12.18
N ASP A 188 -15.93 -25.53 -12.42
CA ASP A 188 -15.79 -26.24 -13.69
C ASP A 188 -17.03 -27.08 -14.01
N GLU A 189 -17.64 -27.73 -13.03
CA GLU A 189 -18.89 -28.49 -13.21
C GLU A 189 -20.10 -27.56 -13.51
N GLY A 190 -20.07 -26.31 -13.02
CA GLY A 190 -21.07 -25.28 -13.31
C GLY A 190 -20.88 -24.55 -14.65
N ALA A 191 -19.64 -24.44 -15.13
CA ALA A 191 -19.29 -23.85 -16.41
C ALA A 191 -19.35 -24.90 -17.52
N THR A 192 -20.34 -24.79 -18.40
CA THR A 192 -20.47 -25.69 -19.54
C THR A 192 -19.20 -25.64 -20.40
N GLU A 193 -18.80 -26.76 -21.01
CA GLU A 193 -17.70 -26.81 -22.01
C GLU A 193 -17.82 -25.69 -23.06
N SER A 194 -19.06 -25.33 -23.45
CA SER A 194 -19.34 -24.23 -24.37
C SER A 194 -18.92 -22.86 -23.84
N ASP A 195 -19.00 -22.63 -22.53
CA ASP A 195 -18.68 -21.33 -21.91
C ASP A 195 -17.16 -21.14 -21.85
N ARG A 196 -16.42 -22.21 -21.55
CA ARG A 196 -14.94 -22.20 -21.60
C ARG A 196 -14.43 -21.98 -23.01
N VAL A 197 -14.99 -22.71 -23.99
CA VAL A 197 -14.65 -22.54 -25.40
C VAL A 197 -15.01 -21.13 -25.89
N ARG A 198 -16.12 -20.54 -25.41
CA ARG A 198 -16.51 -19.17 -25.74
C ARG A 198 -15.50 -18.16 -25.19
N GLU A 199 -15.11 -18.28 -23.92
CA GLU A 199 -14.14 -17.38 -23.28
C GLU A 199 -12.74 -17.53 -23.89
N GLN A 200 -12.29 -18.75 -24.17
CA GLN A 200 -11.01 -18.99 -24.84
C GLN A 200 -11.00 -18.38 -26.25
N ARG A 201 -12.07 -18.58 -27.04
CA ARG A 201 -12.22 -17.90 -28.34
C ARG A 201 -12.22 -16.38 -28.22
N ARG A 202 -12.79 -15.84 -27.13
CA ARG A 202 -12.79 -14.41 -26.83
C ARG A 202 -11.36 -13.90 -26.65
N ARG A 203 -10.55 -14.61 -25.87
CA ARG A 203 -9.13 -14.30 -25.64
C ARG A 203 -8.29 -14.45 -26.90
N ASP A 204 -8.49 -15.52 -27.67
CA ASP A 204 -7.79 -15.76 -28.94
C ASP A 204 -8.06 -14.64 -29.95
N ALA A 205 -9.33 -14.21 -30.05
CA ALA A 205 -9.71 -13.10 -30.91
C ALA A 205 -9.06 -11.77 -30.46
N MET A 206 -9.01 -11.54 -29.15
CA MET A 206 -8.34 -10.38 -28.54
C MET A 206 -6.82 -10.40 -28.81
N VAL A 207 -6.15 -11.56 -28.67
CA VAL A 207 -4.73 -11.73 -28.99
C VAL A 207 -4.47 -11.50 -30.48
N LEU A 208 -5.29 -12.05 -31.37
CA LEU A 208 -5.13 -11.88 -32.80
C LEU A 208 -5.27 -10.41 -33.21
N SER A 209 -6.30 -9.72 -32.71
CA SER A 209 -6.54 -8.30 -33.01
C SER A 209 -5.43 -7.40 -32.49
N MET A 210 -4.91 -7.70 -31.30
CA MET A 210 -3.75 -7.02 -30.72
C MET A 210 -2.47 -7.28 -31.54
N ARG A 211 -2.20 -8.52 -31.97
CA ARG A 211 -1.06 -8.83 -32.85
C ARG A 211 -1.16 -8.11 -34.20
N GLN A 212 -2.36 -8.02 -34.77
CA GLN A 212 -2.62 -7.29 -36.02
C GLN A 212 -2.34 -5.79 -35.89
N SER A 213 -2.51 -5.20 -34.70
CA SER A 213 -2.21 -3.78 -34.48
C SER A 213 -0.72 -3.52 -34.20
N ILE A 214 -0.01 -4.44 -33.54
CA ILE A 214 1.42 -4.30 -33.23
C ILE A 214 2.32 -4.69 -34.42
N LEU A 215 1.95 -5.74 -35.16
CA LEU A 215 2.72 -6.37 -36.24
C LEU A 215 1.95 -6.32 -37.57
N PRO A 216 1.64 -5.13 -38.12
CA PRO A 216 0.86 -5.01 -39.35
C PRO A 216 1.52 -5.71 -40.56
N GLU A 217 2.85 -5.86 -40.56
CA GLU A 217 3.61 -6.54 -41.61
C GLU A 217 3.32 -8.05 -41.68
N ASP A 218 3.04 -8.67 -40.53
CA ASP A 218 2.74 -10.10 -40.43
C ASP A 218 1.26 -10.39 -40.76
N TYR A 219 0.40 -9.35 -40.78
CA TYR A 219 -1.04 -9.43 -41.05
C TYR A 219 -1.49 -8.38 -42.09
N PRO A 220 -1.06 -8.53 -43.36
CA PRO A 220 -1.37 -7.56 -44.42
C PRO A 220 -2.89 -7.46 -44.71
N ASP A 221 -3.64 -8.54 -44.50
CA ASP A 221 -5.06 -8.66 -44.84
C ASP A 221 -6.03 -8.10 -43.78
N ALA A 222 -5.52 -7.64 -42.63
CA ALA A 222 -6.37 -7.21 -41.51
C ALA A 222 -7.22 -5.94 -41.79
N GLY A 223 -6.99 -5.26 -42.92
CA GLY A 223 -7.89 -4.23 -43.45
C GLY A 223 -8.09 -3.01 -42.54
N GLU A 224 -9.25 -2.36 -42.68
CA GLU A 224 -9.63 -1.11 -41.98
C GLU A 224 -10.10 -1.36 -40.52
N ASN A 225 -10.48 -2.60 -40.20
CA ASN A 225 -10.94 -3.01 -38.86
C ASN A 225 -9.81 -3.47 -37.92
N ARG A 226 -8.55 -3.18 -38.24
CA ARG A 226 -7.38 -3.50 -37.39
C ARG A 226 -7.58 -2.99 -35.96
N GLY A 227 -7.31 -3.86 -34.98
CA GLY A 227 -7.41 -3.52 -33.57
C GLY A 227 -8.84 -3.43 -33.05
N SER A 228 -9.84 -3.91 -33.79
CA SER A 228 -11.21 -4.06 -33.30
C SER A 228 -11.64 -5.54 -33.30
N VAL A 229 -12.35 -5.96 -32.24
CA VAL A 229 -12.97 -7.27 -32.13
C VAL A 229 -14.42 -7.06 -31.76
N GLU A 230 -15.34 -7.65 -32.52
CA GLU A 230 -16.76 -7.69 -32.20
C GLU A 230 -17.12 -9.11 -31.76
N PHE A 231 -17.69 -9.22 -30.56
CA PHE A 231 -18.08 -10.49 -29.97
C PHE A 231 -19.55 -10.80 -30.26
N ALA A 232 -19.93 -12.08 -30.11
CA ALA A 232 -21.27 -12.56 -30.47
C ALA A 232 -22.41 -11.97 -29.62
N ASP A 233 -22.10 -11.37 -28.47
CA ASP A 233 -23.02 -10.66 -27.58
C ASP A 233 -23.18 -9.16 -27.94
N GLY A 234 -22.53 -8.70 -29.02
CA GLY A 234 -22.56 -7.30 -29.46
C GLY A 234 -21.61 -6.40 -28.67
N GLU A 235 -20.79 -6.96 -27.78
CA GLU A 235 -19.69 -6.22 -27.16
C GLU A 235 -18.55 -6.08 -28.16
N SER A 236 -17.95 -4.90 -28.25
CA SER A 236 -16.77 -4.67 -29.09
C SER A 236 -15.63 -4.13 -28.26
N VAL A 237 -14.44 -4.68 -28.49
CA VAL A 237 -13.19 -4.21 -27.87
C VAL A 237 -12.33 -3.59 -28.95
N ASN A 238 -11.94 -2.34 -28.72
CA ASN A 238 -11.04 -1.60 -29.58
C ASN A 238 -9.68 -1.47 -28.89
N MET A 239 -8.70 -2.24 -29.36
CA MET A 239 -7.29 -2.19 -28.98
C MET A 239 -6.47 -1.63 -30.12
N ASN A 240 -6.69 -0.35 -30.37
CA ASN A 240 -5.85 0.39 -31.29
C ASN A 240 -4.54 0.79 -30.61
N LEU A 241 -3.47 0.05 -30.91
CA LEU A 241 -2.09 0.30 -30.44
C LEU A 241 -1.23 1.01 -31.51
N ASN A 242 -1.86 1.85 -32.35
CA ASN A 242 -1.16 2.66 -33.33
C ASN A 242 -0.13 3.58 -32.64
N GLY A 243 1.04 3.76 -33.27
CA GLY A 243 2.16 4.54 -32.72
C GLY A 243 3.35 3.70 -32.25
N LEU A 244 3.23 2.36 -32.25
CA LEU A 244 4.36 1.45 -32.00
C LEU A 244 5.21 1.17 -33.24
N GLU A 245 4.76 1.60 -34.42
CA GLU A 245 5.41 1.39 -35.74
C GLU A 245 6.87 1.87 -35.79
N GLY A 246 7.21 2.89 -34.99
CA GLY A 246 8.57 3.43 -34.90
C GLY A 246 9.55 2.54 -34.11
N LEU A 247 9.08 1.48 -33.46
CA LEU A 247 9.94 0.55 -32.72
C LEU A 247 10.56 -0.52 -33.64
N PRO A 248 11.80 -0.98 -33.35
CA PRO A 248 12.41 -2.08 -34.09
C PRO A 248 11.51 -3.33 -34.08
N TYR A 249 11.43 -4.03 -35.22
CA TYR A 249 10.60 -5.24 -35.35
C TYR A 249 10.80 -6.26 -34.22
N PRO A 250 12.04 -6.61 -33.78
CA PRO A 250 12.23 -7.54 -32.66
C PRO A 250 11.58 -7.07 -31.35
N VAL A 251 11.54 -5.75 -31.11
CA VAL A 251 10.91 -5.18 -29.92
C VAL A 251 9.39 -5.28 -30.01
N ARG A 252 8.82 -5.07 -31.20
CA ARG A 252 7.38 -5.22 -31.45
C ARG A 252 6.92 -6.67 -31.28
N VAL A 253 7.69 -7.63 -31.78
CA VAL A 253 7.42 -9.07 -31.58
C VAL A 253 7.44 -9.42 -30.10
N TYR A 254 8.50 -9.01 -29.39
CA TYR A 254 8.60 -9.24 -27.94
C TYR A 254 7.42 -8.64 -27.15
N LEU A 255 7.02 -7.41 -27.49
CA LEU A 255 5.88 -6.76 -26.85
C LEU A 255 4.56 -7.49 -27.16
N ALA A 256 4.36 -7.91 -28.40
CA ALA A 256 3.17 -8.66 -28.81
C ALA A 256 3.06 -10.01 -28.07
N ASP A 257 4.18 -10.72 -27.89
CA ASP A 257 4.20 -11.97 -27.12
C ASP A 257 3.89 -11.74 -25.64
N ARG A 258 4.46 -10.70 -25.04
CA ARG A 258 4.19 -10.35 -23.63
C ARG A 258 2.75 -9.90 -23.38
N ILE A 259 2.19 -9.06 -24.26
CA ILE A 259 0.78 -8.65 -24.15
C ILE A 259 -0.14 -9.87 -24.41
N ALA A 260 0.22 -10.77 -25.33
CA ALA A 260 -0.53 -12.01 -25.56
C ALA A 260 -0.58 -12.87 -24.30
N HIS A 261 0.56 -13.02 -23.60
CA HIS A 261 0.63 -13.74 -22.34
C HIS A 261 -0.26 -13.10 -21.27
N VAL A 262 -0.26 -11.77 -21.11
CA VAL A 262 -1.16 -11.09 -20.15
C VAL A 262 -2.66 -11.29 -20.48
N ILE A 263 -3.02 -11.35 -21.77
CA ILE A 263 -4.41 -11.61 -22.18
C ILE A 263 -4.81 -13.07 -21.90
N GLN A 264 -3.90 -14.02 -22.13
CA GLN A 264 -4.16 -15.45 -21.95
C GLN A 264 -4.15 -15.84 -20.47
N GLU A 265 -3.21 -15.27 -19.71
CA GLU A 265 -2.93 -15.54 -18.30
C GLU A 265 -2.98 -14.26 -17.46
N PRO A 266 -4.18 -13.66 -17.25
CA PRO A 266 -4.31 -12.40 -16.51
C PRO A 266 -3.86 -12.50 -15.03
N ARG A 267 -3.81 -13.73 -14.48
CA ARG A 267 -3.45 -13.97 -13.08
C ARG A 267 -2.00 -13.65 -12.77
N SER A 268 -1.06 -14.04 -13.63
CA SER A 268 0.38 -13.80 -13.41
C SER A 268 0.65 -12.30 -13.30
N TRP A 269 0.03 -11.53 -14.19
CA TRP A 269 0.04 -10.08 -14.15
C TRP A 269 -0.63 -9.51 -12.89
N MET A 270 -1.83 -9.99 -12.52
CA MET A 270 -2.55 -9.50 -11.34
C MET A 270 -1.79 -9.79 -10.03
N ALA A 271 -1.13 -10.95 -9.96
CA ALA A 271 -0.25 -11.32 -8.85
C ALA A 271 0.93 -10.34 -8.75
N ALA A 272 1.57 -10.01 -9.87
CA ALA A 272 2.61 -8.98 -9.90
C ALA A 272 2.08 -7.63 -9.39
N VAL A 273 0.91 -7.17 -9.86
CA VAL A 273 0.30 -5.92 -9.40
C VAL A 273 0.05 -5.94 -7.88
N ARG A 274 -0.53 -7.02 -7.33
CA ARG A 274 -0.79 -7.17 -5.89
C ARG A 274 0.49 -7.11 -5.06
N VAL A 275 1.56 -7.74 -5.54
CA VAL A 275 2.87 -7.76 -4.88
C VAL A 275 3.50 -6.36 -4.87
N TRP A 276 3.39 -5.60 -5.96
CA TRP A 276 4.03 -4.27 -6.09
C TRP A 276 3.21 -3.12 -5.49
N THR A 277 1.88 -3.23 -5.46
CA THR A 277 0.97 -2.16 -5.01
C THR A 277 1.30 -1.61 -3.62
N PRO A 278 1.49 -2.43 -2.57
CA PRO A 278 1.88 -1.92 -1.26
C PRO A 278 3.17 -1.10 -1.32
N ARG A 279 4.20 -1.59 -2.02
CA ARG A 279 5.51 -0.93 -2.11
C ARG A 279 5.40 0.45 -2.76
N VAL A 280 4.61 0.57 -3.83
CA VAL A 280 4.35 1.86 -4.48
C VAL A 280 3.65 2.81 -3.51
N ILE A 281 2.62 2.36 -2.80
CA ILE A 281 1.90 3.23 -1.86
C ILE A 281 2.80 3.71 -0.71
N PHE A 282 3.66 2.84 -0.17
CA PHE A 282 4.67 3.24 0.83
C PHE A 282 5.68 4.25 0.26
N ALA A 283 6.08 4.12 -1.01
CA ALA A 283 6.96 5.07 -1.69
C ALA A 283 6.28 6.42 -1.97
N LEU A 284 4.97 6.45 -2.17
CA LEU A 284 4.22 7.70 -2.41
C LEU A 284 4.18 8.62 -1.18
N VAL A 285 4.27 8.10 0.04
CA VAL A 285 4.26 8.91 1.28
C VAL A 285 5.42 9.92 1.35
N PRO A 286 6.71 9.51 1.21
CA PRO A 286 7.81 10.46 1.19
C PRO A 286 7.79 11.34 -0.07
N ILE A 287 7.29 10.84 -1.21
CA ILE A 287 7.11 11.66 -2.42
C ILE A 287 6.11 12.78 -2.15
N TYR A 288 4.97 12.50 -1.52
CA TYR A 288 3.98 13.49 -1.15
C TYR A 288 4.52 14.50 -0.13
N ALA A 289 5.31 14.04 0.85
CA ALA A 289 6.01 14.91 1.78
C ALA A 289 7.00 15.84 1.05
N LEU A 290 7.69 15.33 0.03
CA LEU A 290 8.59 16.11 -0.82
C LEU A 290 7.83 17.13 -1.68
N LEU A 291 6.68 16.78 -2.24
CA LEU A 291 5.82 17.72 -2.97
C LEU A 291 5.35 18.87 -2.05
N LEU A 292 4.93 18.55 -0.83
CA LEU A 292 4.58 19.53 0.18
C LEU A 292 5.77 20.44 0.51
N ALA A 293 6.95 19.86 0.71
CA ALA A 293 8.18 20.59 1.01
C ALA A 293 8.61 21.50 -0.16
N LEU A 294 8.53 21.03 -1.41
CA LEU A 294 8.84 21.82 -2.60
C LEU A 294 7.86 22.99 -2.76
N MET A 295 6.56 22.73 -2.57
CA MET A 295 5.52 23.75 -2.63
C MET A 295 5.69 24.84 -1.55
N HIS A 296 6.23 24.47 -0.38
CA HIS A 296 6.40 25.37 0.77
C HIS A 296 7.87 25.76 1.01
N PHE A 297 8.77 25.48 0.07
CA PHE A 297 10.21 25.70 0.22
C PHE A 297 10.57 27.16 0.55
N TRP A 298 9.73 28.11 0.15
CA TRP A 298 9.92 29.53 0.45
C TRP A 298 9.65 29.90 1.92
N ARG A 299 8.97 29.04 2.69
CA ARG A 299 8.67 29.25 4.12
C ARG A 299 9.68 28.52 5.00
N ARG A 300 10.80 29.18 5.30
CA ARG A 300 11.92 28.63 6.08
C ARG A 300 11.60 28.23 7.53
N SER A 301 10.40 28.52 8.04
CA SER A 301 9.97 28.15 9.38
C SER A 301 9.38 26.74 9.49
N ILE A 302 9.20 26.04 8.36
CA ILE A 302 8.62 24.68 8.31
C ILE A 302 9.69 23.74 7.76
N TYR A 303 9.97 22.68 8.51
CA TYR A 303 11.00 21.72 8.15
C TYR A 303 10.41 20.55 7.37
N PHE A 304 11.26 19.81 6.65
CA PHE A 304 10.85 18.61 5.93
C PHE A 304 10.10 17.59 6.81
N TYR A 305 10.51 17.46 8.08
CA TYR A 305 9.85 16.54 9.02
C TYR A 305 8.38 16.93 9.29
N ASP A 306 8.06 18.24 9.31
CA ASP A 306 6.68 18.70 9.49
C ASP A 306 5.82 18.20 8.33
N HIS A 307 6.32 18.35 7.09
CA HIS A 307 5.66 17.88 5.88
C HIS A 307 5.50 16.36 5.84
N LEU A 308 6.48 15.61 6.34
CA LEU A 308 6.39 14.16 6.47
C LEU A 308 5.28 13.74 7.45
N ILE A 309 5.16 14.43 8.59
CA ILE A 309 4.09 14.19 9.55
C ILE A 309 2.71 14.50 8.94
N VAL A 310 2.60 15.58 8.15
CA VAL A 310 1.36 15.90 7.41
C VAL A 310 1.03 14.77 6.43
N SER A 311 2.01 14.32 5.66
CA SER A 311 1.87 13.22 4.69
C SER A 311 1.37 11.94 5.37
N LEU A 312 2.01 11.53 6.47
CA LEU A 312 1.63 10.33 7.21
C LEU A 312 0.18 10.37 7.71
N HIS A 313 -0.24 11.46 8.37
CA HIS A 313 -1.62 11.58 8.84
C HIS A 313 -2.63 11.58 7.69
N PHE A 314 -2.31 12.26 6.58
CA PHE A 314 -3.19 12.28 5.41
C PHE A 314 -3.34 10.88 4.79
N HIS A 315 -2.25 10.14 4.62
CA HIS A 315 -2.32 8.78 4.09
C HIS A 315 -2.98 7.80 5.07
N SER A 316 -2.77 7.95 6.39
CA SER A 316 -3.53 7.18 7.39
C SER A 316 -5.04 7.44 7.25
N PHE A 317 -5.43 8.71 7.06
CA PHE A 317 -6.83 9.07 6.83
C PHE A 317 -7.37 8.43 5.56
N LEU A 318 -6.62 8.51 4.45
CA LEU A 318 -7.01 7.87 3.19
C LEU A 318 -7.20 6.37 3.37
N PHE A 319 -6.26 5.66 4.00
CA PHE A 319 -6.38 4.23 4.21
C PHE A 319 -7.62 3.86 5.05
N PHE A 320 -7.85 4.52 6.19
CA PHE A 320 -9.06 4.26 6.96
C PHE A 320 -10.35 4.60 6.21
N LEU A 321 -10.33 5.65 5.39
CA LEU A 321 -11.46 6.03 4.55
C LEU A 321 -11.69 5.00 3.43
N MET A 322 -10.64 4.44 2.83
CA MET A 322 -10.72 3.36 1.86
C MET A 322 -11.20 2.06 2.48
N THR A 323 -10.72 1.70 3.67
CA THR A 323 -11.23 0.56 4.44
C THR A 323 -12.73 0.71 4.69
N ALA A 324 -13.17 1.90 5.14
CA ALA A 324 -14.59 2.17 5.34
C ALA A 324 -15.38 2.09 4.02
N LEU A 325 -14.82 2.58 2.91
CA LEU A 325 -15.46 2.46 1.59
C LEU A 325 -15.66 1.00 1.21
N VAL A 326 -14.62 0.16 1.25
CA VAL A 326 -14.70 -1.26 0.89
C VAL A 326 -15.78 -1.99 1.71
N LEU A 327 -15.84 -1.74 3.02
CA LEU A 327 -16.83 -2.36 3.90
C LEU A 327 -18.27 -1.85 3.69
N LEU A 328 -18.42 -0.62 3.21
CA LEU A 328 -19.72 0.03 3.08
C LEU A 328 -20.26 0.03 1.64
N VAL A 329 -19.43 -0.22 0.62
CA VAL A 329 -19.86 -0.27 -0.78
C VAL A 329 -21.03 -1.23 -1.00
N PRO A 330 -21.06 -2.46 -0.44
CA PRO A 330 -22.22 -3.35 -0.61
C PRO A 330 -23.53 -2.79 -0.01
N LEU A 331 -23.43 -1.83 0.91
CA LEU A 331 -24.57 -1.21 1.59
C LEU A 331 -24.99 0.14 0.97
N ILE A 332 -24.13 0.77 0.16
CA ILE A 332 -24.30 2.14 -0.31
C ILE A 332 -24.47 2.16 -1.83
N SER A 333 -25.41 2.98 -2.31
CA SER A 333 -25.65 3.29 -3.73
C SER A 333 -24.37 3.74 -4.47
N GLY A 334 -24.35 3.68 -5.81
CA GLY A 334 -23.23 4.07 -6.66
C GLY A 334 -22.65 5.48 -6.46
N TRP A 335 -23.34 6.36 -5.72
CA TRP A 335 -22.82 7.67 -5.30
C TRP A 335 -21.71 7.59 -4.22
N ALA A 336 -21.45 6.42 -3.62
CA ALA A 336 -20.43 6.23 -2.58
C ALA A 336 -19.05 6.75 -3.01
N ILE A 337 -18.65 6.45 -4.25
CA ILE A 337 -17.36 6.87 -4.81
C ILE A 337 -17.29 8.40 -4.94
N LEU A 338 -18.38 9.04 -5.38
CA LEU A 338 -18.43 10.50 -5.49
C LEU A 338 -18.33 11.16 -4.11
N VAL A 339 -19.08 10.65 -3.13
CA VAL A 339 -19.02 11.15 -1.74
C VAL A 339 -17.62 10.98 -1.16
N PHE A 340 -16.99 9.82 -1.39
CA PHE A 340 -15.62 9.56 -0.99
C PHE A 340 -14.66 10.60 -1.56
N PHE A 341 -14.73 10.84 -2.88
CA PHE A 341 -13.84 11.78 -3.56
C PHE A 341 -14.02 13.20 -3.02
N LEU A 342 -15.27 13.67 -2.88
CA LEU A 342 -15.56 15.00 -2.34
C LEU A 342 -15.11 15.15 -0.89
N TRP A 343 -15.31 14.12 -0.06
CA TRP A 343 -14.88 14.14 1.34
C TRP A 343 -13.36 14.16 1.49
N SER A 344 -12.64 13.35 0.70
CA SER A 344 -11.18 13.31 0.69
C SER A 344 -10.57 14.67 0.31
N ASN A 345 -11.08 15.29 -0.76
CA ASN A 345 -10.63 16.62 -1.20
C ASN A 345 -10.97 17.71 -0.17
N PHE A 346 -12.16 17.66 0.43
CA PHE A 346 -12.55 18.59 1.50
C PHE A 346 -11.64 18.45 2.74
N TYR A 347 -11.29 17.21 3.11
CA TYR A 347 -10.36 16.93 4.18
C TYR A 347 -9.01 17.57 3.94
N LEU A 348 -8.46 17.38 2.74
CA LEU A 348 -7.15 17.91 2.35
C LEU A 348 -7.15 19.44 2.37
N TYR A 349 -8.18 20.09 1.83
CA TYR A 349 -8.37 21.54 1.94
C TYR A 349 -8.33 22.04 3.39
N LYS A 350 -9.09 21.39 4.28
CA LYS A 350 -9.11 21.76 5.70
C LYS A 350 -7.77 21.49 6.39
N LEU A 351 -7.11 20.37 6.09
CA LEU A 351 -5.79 20.01 6.59
C LEU A 351 -4.78 21.11 6.25
N HIS A 352 -4.70 21.50 4.96
CA HIS A 352 -3.79 22.54 4.50
C HIS A 352 -4.04 23.88 5.17
N ARG A 353 -5.32 24.27 5.31
CA ARG A 353 -5.68 25.53 5.97
C ARG A 353 -5.32 25.54 7.44
N ASN A 354 -5.50 24.42 8.14
CA ASN A 354 -5.26 24.32 9.58
C ASN A 354 -3.77 24.25 9.94
N ILE A 355 -2.92 23.74 9.04
CA ILE A 355 -1.48 23.58 9.29
C ILE A 355 -0.68 24.75 8.74
N TYR A 356 -0.96 25.17 7.50
CA TYR A 356 -0.16 26.18 6.82
C TYR A 356 -0.78 27.59 6.85
N GLU A 357 -1.93 27.76 7.53
CA GLU A 357 -2.56 29.06 7.81
C GLU A 357 -2.78 29.96 6.57
N HIS A 358 -3.19 29.36 5.45
CA HIS A 358 -3.48 30.09 4.21
C HIS A 358 -4.90 30.65 4.16
N GLY A 359 -5.08 31.73 3.39
CA GLY A 359 -6.40 32.22 2.98
C GLY A 359 -7.15 31.18 2.14
N ARG A 360 -8.50 31.23 2.15
CA ARG A 360 -9.36 30.19 1.56
C ARG A 360 -9.06 29.93 0.08
N PHE A 361 -8.90 30.98 -0.71
CA PHE A 361 -8.62 30.88 -2.14
C PHE A 361 -7.25 30.25 -2.43
N PHE A 362 -6.19 30.74 -1.79
CA PHE A 362 -4.84 30.22 -1.97
C PHE A 362 -4.69 28.78 -1.47
N ALA A 363 -5.39 28.43 -0.38
CA ALA A 363 -5.42 27.05 0.11
C ALA A 363 -6.06 26.11 -0.93
N LEU A 364 -7.19 26.51 -1.54
CA LEU A 364 -7.86 25.74 -2.57
C LEU A 364 -6.98 25.56 -3.82
N MET A 365 -6.41 26.65 -4.36
CA MET A 365 -5.56 26.57 -5.54
C MET A 365 -4.34 25.67 -5.33
N ARG A 366 -3.70 25.74 -4.16
CA ARG A 366 -2.56 24.87 -3.86
C ARG A 366 -2.94 23.42 -3.70
N VAL A 367 -4.09 23.13 -3.09
CA VAL A 367 -4.60 21.76 -2.99
C VAL A 367 -4.90 21.19 -4.37
N LEU A 368 -5.57 21.96 -5.25
CA LEU A 368 -5.80 21.52 -6.63
C LEU A 368 -4.51 21.26 -7.39
N VAL A 369 -3.51 22.13 -7.28
CA VAL A 369 -2.20 21.91 -7.90
C VAL A 369 -1.53 20.66 -7.32
N LEU A 370 -1.57 20.48 -6.01
CA LEU A 370 -1.01 19.31 -5.34
C LEU A 370 -1.69 18.02 -5.83
N ASP A 371 -3.02 18.01 -5.90
CA ASP A 371 -3.81 16.87 -6.34
C ASP A 371 -3.55 16.51 -7.80
N VAL A 372 -3.46 17.50 -8.69
CA VAL A 372 -3.14 17.27 -10.10
C VAL A 372 -1.74 16.69 -10.28
N VAL A 373 -0.74 17.24 -9.58
CA VAL A 373 0.64 16.74 -9.65
C VAL A 373 0.74 15.34 -9.04
N TYR A 374 0.09 15.13 -7.89
CA TYR A 374 0.07 13.83 -7.23
C TYR A 374 -0.66 12.76 -8.07
N LEU A 375 -1.75 13.13 -8.73
CA LEU A 375 -2.46 12.25 -9.68
C LEU A 375 -1.56 11.86 -10.85
N PHE A 376 -0.80 12.79 -11.42
CA PHE A 376 0.16 12.49 -12.49
C PHE A 376 1.23 11.50 -12.03
N ILE A 377 1.79 11.71 -10.84
CA ILE A 377 2.79 10.80 -10.24
C ILE A 377 2.18 9.42 -9.99
N LEU A 378 0.95 9.37 -9.46
CA LEU A 378 0.24 8.12 -9.22
C LEU A 378 0.01 7.36 -10.54
N VAL A 379 -0.46 8.04 -11.59
CA VAL A 379 -0.66 7.43 -12.92
C VAL A 379 0.65 6.89 -13.47
N ILE A 380 1.75 7.65 -13.41
CA ILE A 380 3.07 7.18 -13.85
C ILE A 380 3.50 5.96 -13.03
N ALA A 381 3.33 5.97 -11.71
CA ALA A 381 3.68 4.84 -10.86
C ALA A 381 2.85 3.59 -11.20
N LEU A 382 1.55 3.74 -11.45
CA LEU A 382 0.68 2.65 -11.90
C LEU A 382 1.07 2.13 -13.29
N LEU A 383 1.45 3.01 -14.22
CA LEU A 383 1.96 2.61 -15.54
C LEU A 383 3.29 1.86 -15.44
N ILE A 384 4.17 2.24 -14.50
CA ILE A 384 5.42 1.51 -14.24
C ILE A 384 5.11 0.11 -13.69
N VAL A 385 4.18 -0.02 -12.75
CA VAL A 385 3.75 -1.33 -12.23
C VAL A 385 3.11 -2.16 -13.34
N PHE A 386 2.25 -1.56 -14.16
CA PHE A 386 1.63 -2.20 -15.31
C PHE A 386 2.69 -2.72 -16.29
N ALA A 387 3.62 -1.86 -16.70
CA ALA A 387 4.70 -2.22 -17.63
C ALA A 387 5.64 -3.28 -17.03
N PHE A 388 5.98 -3.18 -15.75
CA PHE A 388 6.76 -4.20 -15.07
C PHE A 388 6.01 -5.54 -15.04
N GLY A 389 4.71 -5.52 -14.74
CA GLY A 389 3.86 -6.70 -14.83
C GLY A 389 3.86 -7.31 -16.22
N VAL A 390 3.73 -6.51 -17.28
CA VAL A 390 3.76 -7.00 -18.67
C VAL A 390 5.13 -7.58 -19.06
N LEU A 391 6.23 -6.99 -18.58
CA LEU A 391 7.58 -7.38 -18.99
C LEU A 391 8.13 -8.58 -18.20
N PHE A 392 7.70 -8.75 -16.96
CA PHE A 392 8.27 -9.71 -16.00
C PHE A 392 7.28 -10.74 -15.46
N ALA A 393 6.00 -10.66 -15.80
CA ALA A 393 5.14 -11.84 -15.88
C ALA A 393 5.51 -12.58 -17.18
#